data_AF-A0A7S4U722-F1
#
_entry.id   AF-A0A7S4U722-F1
#
_cell.length_a   1.000
_cell.length_b   1.000
_cell.length_c   1.000
_cell.angle_alpha   90.00
_cell.angle_beta   90.00
_cell.angle_gamma   90.00
#
_symmetry.space_group_name_H-M   'P 1'
#
loop_
_entity.id
_entity.type
_entity.pdbx_description
1 polymer ?
#
loop_
_entity_poly.entity_id
_entity_poly.type
_entity_poly.pdbx_seq_one_letter_code
_entity_poly.pdbx_strand_id
1 'polypeptide(L)'
;ILSCKLYRPGSVGFVSKSGGLSNEMYNILSRTTNGIFEGIAIGGDAFPGSTFTDHILRFQEINEIKMIVVLGEVGGTAEYEIVEALNNKKITKPVIGWVSGTCAK
;
A
#
# COMPACT_ATOMS: atom_id res chain seq x y z
N ILE A 1 11.36 11.87 -9.10
CA ILE A 1 10.16 12.75 -9.16
C ILE A 1 9.58 12.82 -10.58
N LEU A 2 10.30 13.39 -11.56
CA LEU A 2 9.78 13.55 -12.93
C LEU A 2 9.50 12.22 -13.65
N SER A 3 10.44 11.28 -13.59
CA SER A 3 10.32 9.96 -14.22
C SER A 3 9.08 9.18 -13.75
N CYS A 4 8.79 9.22 -12.45
CA CYS A 4 7.66 8.52 -11.85
C CYS A 4 6.39 9.39 -11.75
N LYS A 5 6.35 10.56 -12.39
CA LYS A 5 5.21 11.49 -12.40
C LYS A 5 4.73 11.96 -11.02
N LEU A 6 5.62 12.01 -10.01
CA LEU A 6 5.28 12.33 -8.62
C LEU A 6 4.95 13.82 -8.36
N TYR A 7 4.99 14.66 -9.39
CA TYR A 7 4.64 16.08 -9.30
C TYR A 7 3.13 16.35 -9.42
N ARG A 8 2.34 15.32 -9.73
CA ARG A 8 0.87 15.39 -9.79
C ARG A 8 0.24 14.15 -9.13
N PRO A 9 -0.98 14.25 -8.59
CA PRO A 9 -1.68 13.09 -8.08
C PRO A 9 -2.16 12.17 -9.22
N GLY A 10 -2.08 10.86 -8.99
CA GLY A 10 -2.80 9.84 -9.76
C GLY A 10 -4.04 9.35 -9.01
N SER A 11 -4.27 8.03 -8.98
CA SER A 11 -5.44 7.44 -8.30
C SER A 11 -5.13 6.19 -7.48
N VAL A 12 -3.85 5.89 -7.26
CA VAL A 12 -3.40 4.72 -6.49
C VAL A 12 -2.96 5.14 -5.09
N GLY A 13 -3.56 4.54 -4.06
CA GLY A 13 -3.04 4.58 -2.69
C GLY A 13 -2.07 3.42 -2.47
N PHE A 14 -0.88 3.70 -1.93
CA PHE A 14 0.17 2.69 -1.72
C PHE A 14 0.64 2.68 -0.26
N VAL A 15 0.80 1.48 0.31
CA VAL A 15 1.40 1.31 1.64
C VAL A 15 2.36 0.12 1.69
N SER A 16 3.51 0.29 2.37
CA SER A 16 4.53 -0.75 2.52
C SER A 16 5.29 -0.66 3.84
N LYS A 17 5.93 -1.74 4.29
CA LYS A 17 6.94 -1.68 5.38
C LYS A 17 8.27 -1.06 4.91
N SER A 18 8.77 -1.50 3.76
CA SER A 18 10.08 -1.10 3.22
C SER A 18 10.04 0.20 2.40
N GLY A 19 10.75 1.23 2.86
CA GLY A 19 10.90 2.50 2.12
C GLY A 19 11.69 2.37 0.82
N GLY A 20 12.67 1.47 0.76
CA GLY A 20 13.46 1.22 -0.46
C GLY A 20 12.59 0.62 -1.57
N LEU A 21 11.75 -0.36 -1.23
CA LEU A 21 10.81 -0.96 -2.18
C LEU A 21 9.68 0.00 -2.57
N SER A 22 9.35 1.00 -1.72
CA SER A 22 8.36 2.02 -2.09
C SER A 22 8.75 2.75 -3.37
N ASN A 23 10.03 3.10 -3.56
CA ASN A 23 10.46 3.82 -4.76
C ASN A 23 10.38 2.97 -6.04
N GLU A 24 10.62 1.66 -5.92
CA GLU A 24 10.41 0.73 -7.04
C GLU A 24 8.92 0.60 -7.37
N MET A 25 8.07 0.51 -6.34
CA MET A 25 6.62 0.53 -6.55
C MET A 25 6.16 1.84 -7.20
N TYR A 26 6.75 2.98 -6.86
CA TYR A 26 6.45 4.23 -7.56
C TYR A 26 6.83 4.19 -9.04
N ASN A 27 7.99 3.60 -9.38
CA ASN A 27 8.38 3.37 -10.76
C ASN A 27 7.37 2.47 -11.50
N ILE A 28 7.01 1.32 -10.92
CA ILE A 28 6.04 0.38 -11.51
C ILE A 28 4.67 1.05 -11.71
N LEU A 29 4.10 1.62 -10.64
CA LEU A 29 2.77 2.22 -10.67
C LEU A 29 2.69 3.41 -11.63
N SER A 30 3.75 4.21 -11.78
CA SER A 30 3.77 5.32 -12.74
C SER A 30 3.69 4.90 -14.22
N ARG A 31 4.08 3.65 -14.51
CA ARG A 31 4.09 3.04 -15.85
C ARG A 31 2.83 2.26 -16.16
N THR A 32 2.23 1.63 -15.14
CA THR A 32 1.07 0.74 -15.30
C THR A 32 -0.27 1.40 -14.95
N THR A 33 -0.26 2.57 -14.31
CA THR A 33 -1.46 3.31 -13.89
C THR A 33 -1.37 4.79 -14.27
N ASN A 34 -2.36 5.59 -13.85
CA ASN A 34 -2.33 7.05 -14.03
C ASN A 34 -1.38 7.77 -13.05
N GLY A 35 -0.86 7.07 -12.04
CA GLY A 35 0.12 7.55 -11.07
C GLY A 35 -0.28 7.27 -9.62
N ILE A 36 0.63 7.61 -8.71
CA ILE A 36 0.45 7.50 -7.26
C ILE A 36 -0.36 8.72 -6.81
N PHE A 37 -1.41 8.51 -6.03
CA PHE A 37 -2.09 9.58 -5.31
C PHE A 37 -1.37 9.86 -3.99
N GLU A 38 -1.12 8.80 -3.22
CA GLU A 38 -0.40 8.86 -1.95
C GLU A 38 0.34 7.55 -1.69
N GLY A 39 1.55 7.63 -1.15
CA GLY A 39 2.40 6.47 -0.84
C GLY A 39 3.03 6.60 0.54
N ILE A 40 2.86 5.57 1.37
CA ILE A 40 3.34 5.53 2.76
C ILE A 40 4.25 4.32 3.00
N ALA A 41 5.41 4.56 3.59
CA ALA A 41 6.22 3.51 4.20
C ALA A 41 6.02 3.54 5.72
N ILE A 42 5.40 2.51 6.30
CA ILE A 42 5.13 2.44 7.75
C ILE A 42 6.39 2.12 8.57
N GLY A 43 7.47 1.68 7.92
CA GLY A 43 8.71 1.25 8.55
C GLY A 43 8.74 -0.26 8.82
N GLY A 44 9.95 -0.78 9.01
CA GLY A 44 10.20 -2.20 9.27
C GLY A 44 10.28 -2.56 10.76
N ASP A 45 10.08 -1.60 11.65
CA ASP A 45 10.10 -1.83 13.09
C ASP A 45 8.94 -2.73 13.51
N ALA A 46 9.14 -3.50 14.59
CA ALA A 46 8.13 -4.45 15.09
C ALA A 46 6.81 -3.76 15.50
N PHE A 47 6.89 -2.50 15.93
CA PHE A 47 5.76 -1.69 16.35
C PHE A 47 5.77 -0.36 15.59
N PRO A 48 5.32 -0.33 14.33
CA PRO A 48 5.25 0.91 13.59
C PRO A 48 4.20 1.83 14.24
N GLY A 49 4.43 3.14 14.20
CA GLY A 49 3.49 4.12 14.78
C GLY A 49 2.12 4.16 14.10
N SER A 50 1.99 3.54 12.92
CA SER A 50 0.74 3.34 12.19
C SER A 50 0.81 2.03 11.41
N THR A 51 -0.32 1.36 11.23
CA THR A 51 -0.42 0.03 10.62
C THR A 51 -0.86 0.08 9.16
N PHE A 52 -0.84 -1.06 8.47
CA PHE A 52 -1.44 -1.17 7.13
C PHE A 52 -2.92 -0.78 7.14
N THR A 53 -3.67 -1.32 8.10
CA THR A 53 -5.12 -1.11 8.24
C THR A 53 -5.45 0.37 8.39
N ASP A 54 -4.69 1.12 9.20
CA ASP A 54 -4.89 2.56 9.41
C ASP A 54 -4.85 3.34 8.09
N HIS A 55 -3.83 3.08 7.26
CA HIS A 55 -3.67 3.78 5.98
C HIS A 55 -4.68 3.31 4.93
N ILE A 56 -5.01 2.02 4.90
CA ILE A 56 -5.96 1.47 3.94
C ILE A 56 -7.38 1.97 4.21
N LEU A 57 -7.79 2.06 5.48
CA LEU A 57 -9.08 2.65 5.86
C LEU A 57 -9.13 4.13 5.48
N ARG A 58 -8.05 4.88 5.71
CA ARG A 58 -7.96 6.27 5.22
C ARG A 58 -8.04 6.36 3.70
N PHE A 59 -7.37 5.47 2.98
CA PHE A 59 -7.43 5.41 1.51
C PHE A 59 -8.83 5.05 1.01
N GLN A 60 -9.59 4.23 1.75
CA GLN A 60 -10.97 3.90 1.45
C GLN A 60 -11.87 5.16 1.48
N GLU A 61 -11.61 6.10 2.37
CA GLU A 61 -12.40 7.35 2.51
C GLU A 61 -12.05 8.42 1.47
N ILE A 62 -10.85 8.38 0.89
CA ILE A 62 -10.40 9.38 -0.11
C ILE A 62 -10.98 9.04 -1.49
N ASN A 63 -11.94 9.83 -1.98
CA ASN A 63 -12.64 9.57 -3.24
C ASN A 63 -11.74 9.46 -4.47
N GLU A 64 -10.63 10.20 -4.50
CA GLU A 64 -9.66 10.23 -5.59
C GLU A 64 -8.85 8.94 -5.72
N ILE A 65 -8.70 8.19 -4.61
CA ILE A 65 -8.08 6.87 -4.62
C ILE A 65 -9.10 5.87 -5.13
N LYS A 66 -8.77 5.21 -6.24
CA LYS A 66 -9.62 4.22 -6.93
C LYS A 66 -9.13 2.79 -6.76
N MET A 67 -7.88 2.60 -6.37
CA MET A 67 -7.30 1.30 -6.07
C MET A 67 -6.22 1.43 -5.00
N ILE A 68 -6.05 0.37 -4.22
CA ILE A 68 -5.11 0.31 -3.10
C ILE A 68 -4.09 -0.79 -3.39
N VAL A 69 -2.81 -0.49 -3.17
CA VAL A 69 -1.71 -1.42 -3.36
C VAL A 69 -0.94 -1.57 -2.05
N VAL A 70 -0.78 -2.81 -1.60
CA VAL A 70 -0.15 -3.17 -0.34
C VAL A 70 1.05 -4.05 -0.62
N LEU A 71 2.21 -3.65 -0.10
CA LEU A 71 3.41 -4.47 -0.11
C LEU A 71 3.79 -4.86 1.32
N GLY A 72 3.38 -6.08 1.68
CA GLY A 72 3.66 -6.71 2.96
C GLY A 72 5.04 -7.37 3.01
N GLU A 73 5.38 -7.86 4.19
CA GLU A 73 6.63 -8.57 4.46
C GLU A 73 6.38 -9.63 5.52
N VAL A 74 7.03 -10.79 5.36
CA VAL A 74 6.94 -11.91 6.29
C VAL A 74 7.09 -11.47 7.74
N GLY A 75 6.22 -12.00 8.61
CA GLY A 75 6.24 -11.74 10.05
C GLY A 75 5.05 -10.90 10.54
N GLY A 76 4.44 -11.38 11.63
CA GLY A 76 3.23 -10.81 12.23
C GLY A 76 1.94 -11.25 11.52
N THR A 77 0.85 -10.56 11.80
CA THR A 77 -0.49 -10.87 11.29
C THR A 77 -1.23 -9.65 10.74
N ALA A 78 -0.53 -8.53 10.54
CA ALA A 78 -1.14 -7.26 10.15
C ALA A 78 -1.92 -7.35 8.82
N GLU A 79 -1.44 -8.16 7.88
CA GLU A 79 -2.11 -8.36 6.59
C GLU A 79 -3.47 -9.08 6.72
N TYR A 80 -3.68 -9.88 7.77
CA TYR A 80 -4.96 -10.55 7.99
C TYR A 80 -6.07 -9.58 8.40
N GLU A 81 -5.73 -8.48 9.07
CA GLU A 81 -6.70 -7.43 9.40
C GLU A 81 -7.28 -6.77 8.13
N ILE A 82 -6.48 -6.68 7.06
CA ILE A 82 -6.94 -6.20 5.75
C ILE A 82 -7.98 -7.16 5.18
N VAL A 83 -7.72 -8.46 5.25
CA VAL A 83 -8.66 -9.51 4.78
C VAL A 83 -9.95 -9.47 5.59
N GLU A 84 -9.87 -9.31 6.91
CA GLU A 84 -11.04 -9.15 7.76
C GLU A 84 -11.84 -7.89 7.40
N ALA A 85 -11.17 -6.76 7.17
CA ALA A 85 -11.81 -5.52 6.76
C ALA A 85 -12.47 -5.62 5.37
N LEU A 86 -11.89 -6.38 4.44
CA LEU A 86 -12.50 -6.71 3.14
C LEU A 86 -13.76 -7.58 3.31
N ASN A 87 -13.67 -8.65 4.11
CA ASN A 87 -14.80 -9.55 4.39
C ASN A 87 -15.97 -8.81 5.06
N ASN A 88 -15.65 -7.89 5.97
CA ASN A 88 -16.63 -7.05 6.65
C ASN A 88 -17.11 -5.85 5.82
N LYS A 89 -16.70 -5.74 4.54
CA LYS A 89 -17.03 -4.64 3.62
C LYS A 89 -16.66 -3.23 4.16
N LYS A 90 -15.72 -3.15 5.09
CA LYS A 90 -15.12 -1.88 5.52
C LYS A 90 -14.23 -1.31 4.43
N ILE A 91 -13.57 -2.19 3.68
CA ILE A 91 -12.84 -1.83 2.45
C ILE A 91 -13.65 -2.38 1.28
N THR A 92 -13.96 -1.52 0.32
CA THR A 92 -14.72 -1.91 -0.88
C THR A 92 -13.99 -1.57 -2.18
N LYS A 93 -12.95 -0.75 -2.13
CA LYS A 93 -12.09 -0.49 -3.28
C LYS A 93 -11.24 -1.72 -3.62
N PRO A 94 -10.84 -1.89 -4.89
CA PRO A 94 -9.90 -2.93 -5.29
C PRO A 94 -8.59 -2.84 -4.51
N VAL A 95 -8.17 -3.95 -3.91
CA VAL A 95 -6.91 -4.09 -3.18
C VAL A 95 -6.01 -5.10 -3.90
N ILE A 96 -4.77 -4.71 -4.18
CA ILE A 96 -3.71 -5.60 -4.69
C ILE A 96 -2.68 -5.77 -3.57
N GLY A 97 -2.43 -7.02 -3.16
CA GLY A 97 -1.49 -7.33 -2.09
C GLY A 97 -0.41 -8.32 -2.54
N TRP A 98 0.84 -8.06 -2.17
CA TRP A 98 1.93 -9.04 -2.22
C TRP A 98 2.69 -9.03 -0.89
N VAL A 99 2.91 -10.20 -0.31
CA VAL A 99 3.70 -10.36 0.92
C VAL A 99 5.05 -10.96 0.54
N SER A 100 6.11 -10.18 0.72
CA SER A 100 7.47 -10.61 0.41
C SER A 100 8.05 -11.54 1.50
N GLY A 101 9.17 -12.21 1.21
CA GLY A 101 9.81 -13.14 2.15
C GLY A 101 9.34 -14.60 2.03
N THR A 102 8.77 -14.99 0.89
CA THR A 102 8.32 -16.37 0.62
C THR A 102 9.43 -17.43 0.64
N CYS A 103 10.70 -17.01 0.57
CA CYS A 103 11.86 -17.89 0.71
C CYS A 103 12.33 -18.08 2.17
N ALA A 104 11.70 -17.41 3.13
CA ALA A 104 11.97 -17.60 4.54
C ALA A 104 11.65 -19.06 4.94
N LYS A 105 12.51 -19.65 5.76
CA LYS A 105 12.38 -21.02 6.26
C LYS A 105 11.76 -21.02 7.64
#